data_AF-A0A3L8Q5F4-F1
#
_entry.id   AF-A0A3L8Q5F4-F1
#
_cell.length_a   1.000
_cell.length_b   1.000
_cell.length_c   1.000
_cell.angle_alpha   90.00
_cell.angle_beta   90.00
_cell.angle_gamma   90.00
#
_symmetry.space_group_name_H-M   'P 1'
#
loop_
_entity.id
_entity.type
_entity.pdbx_description
1 polymer ?
#
loop_
_entity_poly.entity_id
_entity_poly.type
_entity_poly.pdbx_seq_one_letter_code
_entity_poly.pdbx_strand_id
1 'polypeptide(L)'
;MAFAPVAPALPSDNRLTSILDSIIARVVERKIQERQAGVELSPPGSPEPPASHRILTPSGLLWLHDPGHASDYKLFQEHWRQGQPVLVSGLQKRLEPRLWAPESFQPSGQEEEEVEALNLRAPRSRVRMSSREFWGGFAASTASPRQEQGSGDLLKLERGFGDTELSRAANLRASLPLPEYCGASGRLNLATYLRGQRGQRWLRPRVCVAYGESGTGAL
;
A
#
# COMPACT_ATOMS: atom_id res chain seq x y z
N MET A 1 -31.44 -76.25 5.71
CA MET A 1 -31.86 -74.83 5.83
C MET A 1 -31.58 -74.40 7.25
N ALA A 2 -30.76 -73.36 7.46
CA ALA A 2 -30.41 -72.85 8.78
C ALA A 2 -30.86 -71.39 8.89
N PHE A 3 -31.76 -71.09 9.83
CA PHE A 3 -32.20 -69.74 10.14
C PHE A 3 -31.24 -69.12 11.17
N ALA A 4 -30.73 -67.93 10.88
CA ALA A 4 -29.98 -67.10 11.83
C ALA A 4 -30.96 -66.34 12.74
N PRO A 5 -30.67 -66.15 14.04
CA PRO A 5 -31.53 -65.37 14.91
C PRO A 5 -31.36 -63.87 14.64
N VAL A 6 -32.47 -63.17 14.46
CA VAL A 6 -32.52 -61.70 14.40
C VAL A 6 -32.43 -61.16 15.83
N ALA A 7 -31.39 -60.37 16.13
CA ALA A 7 -31.26 -59.70 17.41
C ALA A 7 -32.31 -58.58 17.56
N PRO A 8 -32.90 -58.37 18.75
CA PRO A 8 -33.81 -57.26 18.97
C PRO A 8 -33.06 -55.93 18.98
N ALA A 9 -33.67 -54.89 18.40
CA ALA A 9 -33.13 -53.54 18.45
C ALA A 9 -33.05 -53.05 19.91
N LEU A 10 -31.89 -52.50 20.29
CA LEU A 10 -31.66 -51.91 21.61
C LEU A 10 -32.61 -50.72 21.82
N PRO A 11 -33.13 -50.51 23.05
CA PRO A 11 -33.93 -49.35 23.38
C PRO A 11 -33.11 -48.09 23.12
N SER A 12 -33.65 -47.13 22.36
CA SER A 12 -33.02 -45.82 22.22
C SER A 12 -33.02 -45.13 23.59
N ASP A 13 -31.83 -44.82 24.10
CA ASP A 13 -31.65 -44.10 25.36
C ASP A 13 -32.12 -42.64 25.21
N ASN A 14 -33.44 -42.44 25.18
CA ASN A 14 -34.09 -41.13 25.12
C ASN A 14 -33.69 -40.21 26.29
N ARG A 15 -33.17 -40.80 27.36
CA ARG A 15 -32.63 -40.06 28.51
C ARG A 15 -31.30 -39.40 28.18
N LEU A 16 -30.43 -40.06 27.43
CA LEU A 16 -29.15 -39.47 27.02
C LEU A 16 -29.36 -38.35 26.00
N THR A 17 -30.29 -38.53 25.05
CA THR A 17 -30.65 -37.47 24.10
C THR A 17 -31.23 -36.25 24.79
N SER A 18 -32.13 -36.46 25.77
CA SER A 18 -32.67 -35.39 26.63
C SER A 18 -31.58 -34.63 27.40
N ILE A 19 -30.57 -35.34 27.92
CA ILE A 19 -29.46 -34.71 28.65
C ILE A 19 -28.64 -33.84 27.69
N LEU A 20 -28.32 -34.35 26.50
CA LEU A 20 -27.57 -33.62 25.48
C LEU A 20 -28.34 -32.37 25.01
N ASP A 21 -29.64 -32.47 24.78
CA ASP A 21 -30.48 -31.33 24.39
C ASP A 21 -30.50 -30.24 25.47
N SER A 22 -30.53 -30.62 26.76
CA SER A 22 -30.46 -29.67 27.88
C SER A 22 -29.10 -28.97 27.97
N ILE A 23 -28.00 -29.67 27.63
CA ILE A 23 -26.66 -29.11 27.60
C ILE A 23 -26.54 -28.14 26.44
N ILE A 24 -27.04 -28.51 25.26
CA ILE A 24 -27.05 -27.64 24.07
C ILE A 24 -27.86 -26.37 24.36
N ALA A 25 -29.06 -26.50 24.93
CA ALA A 25 -29.89 -25.35 25.29
C ALA A 25 -29.16 -24.39 26.25
N ARG A 26 -28.52 -24.92 27.31
CA ARG A 26 -27.75 -24.11 28.27
C ARG A 26 -26.53 -23.42 27.65
N VAL A 27 -25.83 -24.08 26.73
CA VAL A 27 -24.68 -23.48 26.03
C VAL A 27 -25.14 -22.37 25.09
N VAL A 28 -26.27 -22.57 24.41
CA VAL A 28 -26.88 -21.58 23.51
C VAL A 28 -27.39 -20.37 24.32
N GLU A 29 -28.10 -20.59 25.42
CA GLU A 29 -28.55 -19.52 26.32
C GLU A 29 -27.37 -18.72 26.88
N ARG A 30 -26.30 -19.40 27.32
CA ARG A 30 -25.07 -18.74 27.78
C ARG A 30 -24.41 -17.93 26.65
N LYS A 31 -24.38 -18.43 25.41
CA LYS A 31 -23.85 -17.70 24.25
C LYS A 31 -24.69 -16.50 23.87
N ILE A 32 -26.02 -16.58 24.00
CA ILE A 32 -26.92 -15.45 23.76
C ILE A 32 -26.73 -14.40 24.86
N GLN A 33 -26.62 -14.81 26.12
CA GLN A 33 -26.32 -13.92 27.25
C GLN A 33 -24.93 -13.28 27.13
N GLU A 34 -23.90 -14.00 26.70
CA GLU A 34 -22.56 -13.44 26.42
C GLU A 34 -22.60 -12.41 25.28
N ARG A 35 -23.44 -12.63 24.26
CA ARG A 35 -23.64 -11.68 23.16
C ARG A 35 -24.42 -10.44 23.59
N GLN A 36 -25.39 -10.58 24.48
CA GLN A 36 -26.18 -9.46 25.02
C GLN A 36 -25.42 -8.69 26.11
N ALA A 37 -24.63 -9.37 26.94
CA ALA A 37 -23.71 -8.75 27.90
C ALA A 37 -22.51 -8.06 27.23
N GLY A 38 -22.25 -8.34 25.94
CA GLY A 38 -21.31 -7.58 25.12
C GLY A 38 -21.86 -6.26 24.57
N VAL A 39 -23.09 -5.86 24.92
CA VAL A 39 -23.77 -4.66 24.40
C VAL A 39 -24.03 -3.56 25.45
N GLU A 40 -23.59 -3.71 26.71
CA GLU A 40 -23.60 -2.57 27.65
C GLU A 40 -22.21 -2.21 28.18
N LEU A 41 -21.84 -0.96 27.88
CA LEU A 41 -20.87 -0.10 28.57
C LEU A 41 -19.39 -0.47 28.38
N SER A 42 -18.89 -0.21 27.17
CA SER A 42 -17.49 0.19 27.04
C SER A 42 -17.22 1.41 27.96
N PRO A 43 -16.16 1.42 28.77
CA PRO A 43 -15.76 2.61 29.51
C PRO A 43 -15.45 3.74 28.51
N PRO A 44 -15.74 5.02 28.84
CA PRO A 44 -15.33 6.13 27.99
C PRO A 44 -13.81 6.24 28.08
N GLY A 45 -13.10 5.65 27.11
CA GLY A 45 -11.65 5.81 27.00
C GLY A 45 -10.81 4.56 26.79
N SER A 46 -11.33 3.49 26.19
CA SER A 46 -10.43 2.62 25.40
C SER A 46 -10.35 3.20 23.99
N PRO A 47 -9.18 3.68 23.51
CA PRO A 47 -9.06 4.07 22.12
C PRO A 47 -9.35 2.83 21.28
N GLU A 48 -10.46 2.83 20.53
CA GLU A 48 -10.63 1.90 19.43
C GLU A 48 -9.35 1.93 18.60
N PRO A 49 -8.82 0.77 18.18
CA PRO A 49 -7.66 0.76 17.31
C PRO A 49 -7.97 1.68 16.12
N PRO A 50 -7.07 2.60 15.77
CA PRO A 50 -7.32 3.54 14.69
C PRO A 50 -7.75 2.76 13.45
N ALA A 51 -8.89 3.15 12.86
CA ALA A 51 -9.46 2.46 11.72
C ALA A 51 -8.39 2.23 10.63
N SER A 52 -8.26 0.99 10.15
CA SER A 52 -7.23 0.62 9.16
C SER A 52 -7.42 1.33 7.81
N HIS A 53 -8.61 1.88 7.58
CA HIS A 53 -9.00 2.54 6.35
C HIS A 53 -10.05 3.64 6.59
N ARG A 54 -10.19 4.54 5.61
CA ARG A 54 -11.23 5.58 5.53
C ARG A 54 -11.70 5.74 4.08
N ILE A 55 -12.97 6.06 3.88
CA ILE A 55 -13.49 6.47 2.57
C ILE A 55 -13.60 8.00 2.58
N LEU A 56 -12.89 8.67 1.67
CA LEU A 56 -12.93 10.13 1.58
C LEU A 56 -14.21 10.57 0.89
N THR A 57 -14.97 11.42 1.56
CA THR A 57 -16.16 12.07 1.00
C THR A 57 -15.78 13.44 0.41
N PRO A 58 -16.37 13.87 -0.72
CA PRO A 58 -17.42 13.19 -1.51
C PRO A 58 -16.87 12.26 -2.60
N SER A 59 -15.55 12.13 -2.76
CA SER A 59 -14.93 11.41 -3.88
C SER A 59 -15.15 9.89 -3.86
N GLY A 60 -15.48 9.31 -2.69
CA GLY A 60 -15.53 7.87 -2.49
C GLY A 60 -14.15 7.21 -2.52
N LEU A 61 -13.06 7.99 -2.43
CA LEU A 61 -11.69 7.45 -2.53
C LEU A 61 -11.38 6.60 -1.30
N LEU A 62 -11.06 5.32 -1.53
CA LEU A 62 -10.57 4.44 -0.49
C LEU A 62 -9.15 4.85 -0.06
N TRP A 63 -8.97 5.12 1.23
CA TRP A 63 -7.69 5.42 1.84
C TRP A 63 -7.33 4.36 2.89
N LEU A 64 -6.28 3.59 2.63
CA LEU A 64 -5.71 2.59 3.53
C LEU A 64 -4.54 3.19 4.34
N HIS A 65 -4.53 2.98 5.65
CA HIS A 65 -3.52 3.54 6.56
C HIS A 65 -2.36 2.59 6.87
N ASP A 66 -2.59 1.27 6.87
CA ASP A 66 -1.56 0.26 7.08
C ASP A 66 -1.71 -0.91 6.09
N PRO A 67 -0.79 -1.11 5.13
CA PRO A 67 -0.90 -2.14 4.09
C PRO A 67 -0.87 -3.61 4.56
N GLY A 68 -0.85 -3.87 5.87
CA GLY A 68 -0.62 -5.20 6.45
C GLY A 68 -1.87 -6.01 6.84
N HIS A 69 -3.09 -5.45 6.76
CA HIS A 69 -4.28 -6.14 7.27
C HIS A 69 -5.03 -6.90 6.16
N ALA A 70 -5.40 -8.16 6.43
CA ALA A 70 -6.14 -9.00 5.49
C ALA A 70 -7.52 -8.41 5.10
N SER A 71 -8.11 -7.58 5.96
CA SER A 71 -9.33 -6.81 5.66
C SER A 71 -9.15 -5.82 4.52
N ASP A 72 -7.95 -5.26 4.37
CA ASP A 72 -7.68 -4.21 3.39
C ASP A 72 -7.71 -4.78 1.96
N TYR A 73 -7.42 -6.07 1.79
CA TYR A 73 -7.48 -6.74 0.49
C TYR A 73 -8.89 -6.84 -0.09
N LYS A 74 -9.89 -7.16 0.74
CA LYS A 74 -11.28 -7.27 0.27
C LYS A 74 -11.80 -5.93 -0.21
N LEU A 75 -11.60 -4.90 0.61
CA LEU A 75 -12.05 -3.54 0.31
C LEU A 75 -11.30 -2.95 -0.89
N PHE A 76 -9.98 -3.18 -0.96
CA PHE A 76 -9.17 -2.85 -2.15
C PHE A 76 -9.73 -3.53 -3.40
N GLN A 77 -10.00 -4.84 -3.36
CA GLN A 77 -10.52 -5.60 -4.49
C GLN A 77 -11.88 -5.08 -4.97
N GLU A 78 -12.76 -4.67 -4.06
CA GLU A 78 -14.07 -4.11 -4.39
C GLU A 78 -13.94 -2.80 -5.18
N HIS A 79 -13.12 -1.86 -4.70
CA HIS A 79 -12.87 -0.57 -5.35
C HIS A 79 -12.10 -0.75 -6.67
N TRP A 80 -11.07 -1.61 -6.67
CA TRP A 80 -10.24 -1.88 -7.83
C TRP A 80 -11.04 -2.52 -8.96
N ARG A 81 -11.97 -3.44 -8.65
CA ARG A 81 -12.87 -4.05 -9.65
C ARG A 81 -13.81 -3.02 -10.30
N GLN A 82 -14.14 -1.95 -9.60
CA GLN A 82 -14.95 -0.84 -10.12
C GLN A 82 -14.10 0.20 -10.88
N GLY A 83 -12.78 -0.01 -11.01
CA GLY A 83 -11.86 0.94 -11.63
C GLY A 83 -11.61 2.18 -10.78
N GLN A 84 -11.94 2.15 -9.49
CA GLN A 84 -11.74 3.28 -8.59
C GLN A 84 -10.29 3.32 -8.07
N PRO A 85 -9.69 4.52 -7.96
CA PRO A 85 -8.37 4.66 -7.37
C PRO A 85 -8.40 4.34 -5.87
N VAL A 86 -7.26 3.88 -5.34
CA VAL A 86 -7.06 3.59 -3.92
C VAL A 86 -5.77 4.28 -3.45
N LEU A 87 -5.84 4.99 -2.35
CA LEU A 87 -4.70 5.64 -1.69
C LEU A 87 -4.19 4.76 -0.55
N VAL A 88 -2.87 4.55 -0.47
CA VAL A 88 -2.23 3.89 0.67
C VAL A 88 -1.19 4.82 1.28
N SER A 89 -1.37 5.20 2.54
CA SER A 89 -0.43 6.07 3.26
C SER A 89 0.55 5.28 4.12
N GLY A 90 1.60 5.95 4.61
CA GLY A 90 2.52 5.40 5.60
C GLY A 90 3.68 4.59 5.02
N LEU A 91 3.77 4.45 3.69
CA LEU A 91 4.85 3.74 3.01
C LEU A 91 6.23 4.33 3.33
N GLN A 92 6.31 5.63 3.57
CA GLN A 92 7.54 6.31 3.95
C GLN A 92 8.16 5.77 5.25
N LYS A 93 7.37 5.16 6.14
CA LYS A 93 7.87 4.52 7.37
C LYS A 93 8.61 3.21 7.10
N ARG A 94 8.41 2.62 5.91
CA ARG A 94 9.06 1.37 5.47
C ARG A 94 10.25 1.62 4.55
N LEU A 95 10.37 2.84 4.01
CA LEU A 95 11.49 3.27 3.18
C LEU A 95 12.67 3.68 4.07
N GLU A 96 13.88 3.44 3.56
CA GLU A 96 15.13 3.79 4.24
C GLU A 96 15.47 5.26 3.94
N PRO A 97 15.35 6.21 4.89
CA PRO A 97 15.38 7.65 4.57
C PRO A 97 16.69 8.12 3.94
N ARG A 98 17.83 7.57 4.37
CA ARG A 98 19.16 7.90 3.80
C ARG A 98 19.27 7.55 2.32
N LEU A 99 18.48 6.59 1.85
CA LEU A 99 18.40 6.31 0.44
C LEU A 99 17.58 7.41 -0.24
N TRP A 100 16.48 7.93 0.26
CA TRP A 100 15.58 8.76 -0.56
C TRP A 100 15.80 10.28 -0.48
N ALA A 101 16.81 10.74 0.27
CA ALA A 101 17.15 12.15 0.39
C ALA A 101 17.76 12.71 -0.93
N PRO A 102 17.51 13.97 -1.34
CA PRO A 102 18.04 14.53 -2.58
C PRO A 102 19.57 14.40 -2.73
N GLU A 103 20.28 14.57 -1.62
CA GLU A 103 21.75 14.54 -1.55
C GLU A 103 22.28 13.15 -1.92
N SER A 104 21.52 12.10 -1.64
CA SER A 104 21.90 10.72 -1.93
C SER A 104 21.76 10.33 -3.41
N PHE A 105 21.17 11.20 -4.23
CA PHE A 105 21.13 11.04 -5.69
C PHE A 105 22.28 11.78 -6.39
N GLN A 106 23.03 12.60 -5.67
CA GLN A 106 24.20 13.27 -6.21
C GLN A 106 25.34 12.25 -6.41
N PRO A 107 26.14 12.38 -7.48
CA PRO A 107 27.32 11.54 -7.69
C PRO A 107 28.29 11.67 -6.51
N SER A 108 28.79 10.55 -5.98
CA SER A 108 29.77 10.53 -4.88
C SER A 108 31.23 10.68 -5.32
N GLY A 109 31.47 10.77 -6.63
CA GLY A 109 32.80 10.82 -7.25
C GLY A 109 33.16 12.19 -7.81
N GLN A 110 34.34 12.27 -8.44
CA GLN A 110 34.78 13.45 -9.20
C GLN A 110 34.14 13.55 -10.59
N GLU A 111 33.61 12.44 -11.11
CA GLU A 111 32.93 12.42 -12.40
C GLU A 111 31.55 13.08 -12.30
N GLU A 112 31.33 14.08 -13.14
CA GLU A 112 30.08 14.80 -13.23
C GLU A 112 29.13 14.08 -14.20
N GLU A 113 28.06 13.48 -13.66
CA GLU A 113 27.00 12.87 -14.45
C GLU A 113 26.12 13.97 -15.07
N GLU A 114 25.92 13.94 -16.39
CA GLU A 114 24.93 14.80 -17.06
C GLU A 114 23.51 14.21 -16.94
N VAL A 115 22.52 15.08 -16.73
CA VAL A 115 21.10 14.74 -16.75
C VAL A 115 20.35 15.57 -17.78
N GLU A 116 19.30 14.99 -18.36
CA GLU A 116 18.39 15.67 -19.28
C GLU A 116 17.03 15.84 -18.58
N ALA A 117 16.70 17.09 -18.22
CA ALA A 117 15.44 17.45 -17.58
C ALA A 117 14.47 18.09 -18.58
N LEU A 118 13.18 17.94 -18.35
CA LEU A 118 12.11 18.62 -19.08
C LEU A 118 11.80 19.95 -18.41
N ASN A 119 11.78 21.05 -19.17
CA ASN A 119 11.25 22.32 -18.69
C ASN A 119 9.72 22.32 -18.85
N LEU A 120 9.01 22.31 -17.73
CA LEU A 120 7.56 22.27 -17.67
C LEU A 120 6.91 23.62 -18.00
N ARG A 121 7.65 24.75 -17.95
CA ARG A 121 7.15 26.07 -18.36
C ARG A 121 7.24 26.29 -19.88
N ALA A 122 8.17 25.62 -20.54
CA ALA A 122 8.32 25.63 -21.99
C ALA A 122 8.11 24.21 -22.55
N PRO A 123 6.87 23.82 -22.89
CA PRO A 123 6.55 22.46 -23.31
C PRO A 123 7.47 21.96 -24.42
N ARG A 124 8.01 20.75 -24.26
CA ARG A 124 8.98 20.07 -25.16
C ARG A 124 10.41 20.63 -25.14
N SER A 125 10.72 21.61 -24.29
CA SER A 125 12.10 22.02 -24.06
C SER A 125 12.78 21.03 -23.11
N ARG A 126 13.94 20.52 -23.54
CA ARG A 126 14.83 19.69 -22.72
C ARG A 126 16.07 20.49 -22.37
N VAL A 127 16.44 20.47 -21.10
CA VAL A 127 17.61 21.15 -20.57
C VAL A 127 18.61 20.09 -20.15
N ARG A 128 19.81 20.15 -20.70
CA ARG A 128 20.94 19.32 -20.27
C ARG A 128 21.71 20.13 -19.23
N MET A 129 21.97 19.52 -18.09
CA MET A 129 22.71 20.12 -16.98
C MET A 129 23.42 19.04 -16.18
N SER A 130 24.28 19.42 -15.25
CA SER A 130 24.89 18.43 -14.38
C SER A 130 23.90 17.90 -13.34
N SER A 131 24.08 16.65 -12.96
CA SER A 131 23.32 16.00 -11.88
C SER A 131 23.41 16.82 -10.59
N ARG A 132 24.60 17.38 -10.29
CA ARG A 132 24.82 18.24 -9.12
C ARG A 132 23.99 19.52 -9.21
N GLU A 133 23.95 20.18 -10.36
CA GLU A 133 23.13 21.37 -10.59
C GLU A 133 21.64 21.07 -10.40
N PHE A 134 21.14 19.98 -11.00
CA PHE A 134 19.74 19.57 -10.86
C PHE A 134 19.36 19.29 -9.40
N TRP A 135 20.12 18.45 -8.70
CA TRP A 135 19.79 18.08 -7.31
C TRP A 135 20.01 19.25 -6.34
N GLY A 136 20.99 20.12 -6.60
CA GLY A 136 21.19 21.35 -5.85
C GLY A 136 20.01 22.32 -6.00
N GLY A 137 19.54 22.52 -7.23
CA GLY A 137 18.35 23.32 -7.52
C GLY A 137 17.08 22.73 -6.88
N PHE A 138 16.93 21.41 -6.92
CA PHE A 138 15.82 20.72 -6.25
C PHE A 138 15.83 20.98 -4.74
N ALA A 139 16.94 20.76 -4.05
CA ALA A 139 17.06 20.99 -2.61
C ALA A 139 16.79 22.46 -2.24
N ALA A 140 17.33 23.42 -3.00
CA ALA A 140 17.08 24.84 -2.80
C ALA A 140 15.59 25.20 -2.97
N SER A 141 14.91 24.64 -3.97
CA SER A 141 13.48 24.85 -4.20
C SER A 141 12.61 24.36 -3.03
N THR A 142 13.03 23.29 -2.34
CA THR A 142 12.33 22.78 -1.16
C THR A 142 12.57 23.61 0.10
N ALA A 143 13.75 24.24 0.21
CA ALA A 143 14.15 25.02 1.39
C ALA A 143 13.58 26.46 1.39
N SER A 144 13.36 27.07 0.22
CA SER A 144 12.78 28.41 0.10
C SER A 144 11.58 28.44 -0.86
N PRO A 145 10.39 27.97 -0.43
CA PRO A 145 9.19 28.04 -1.26
C PRO A 145 8.69 29.49 -1.48
N ARG A 146 9.21 30.46 -0.71
CA ARG A 146 8.71 31.84 -0.68
C ARG A 146 9.57 32.85 -1.44
N GLN A 147 10.73 32.46 -1.96
CA GLN A 147 11.63 33.41 -2.60
C GLN A 147 11.56 33.37 -4.13
N GLU A 148 11.12 34.51 -4.64
CA GLU A 148 11.14 35.05 -6.01
C GLU A 148 10.11 34.55 -7.02
N GLN A 149 9.07 35.40 -7.15
CA GLN A 149 8.36 35.63 -8.39
C GLN A 149 9.35 35.79 -9.56
N GLY A 150 9.26 34.88 -10.54
CA GLY A 150 9.78 35.09 -11.88
C GLY A 150 11.10 34.38 -12.18
N SER A 151 11.06 33.50 -13.19
CA SER A 151 12.17 33.04 -14.04
C SER A 151 13.02 31.83 -13.65
N GLY A 152 12.78 31.14 -12.54
CA GLY A 152 13.39 29.81 -12.35
C GLY A 152 12.85 28.81 -13.38
N ASP A 153 13.63 27.84 -13.86
CA ASP A 153 13.09 26.76 -14.68
C ASP A 153 12.28 25.77 -13.82
N LEU A 154 11.10 25.35 -14.30
CA LEU A 154 10.33 24.28 -13.65
C LEU A 154 10.78 22.95 -14.24
N LEU A 155 11.76 22.32 -13.61
CA LEU A 155 12.40 21.14 -14.19
C LEU A 155 11.77 19.84 -13.69
N LYS A 156 11.66 18.86 -14.60
CA LYS A 156 11.28 17.48 -14.31
C LYS A 156 12.32 16.51 -14.87
N LEU A 157 12.89 15.67 -14.01
CA LEU A 157 13.78 14.58 -14.37
C LEU A 157 13.04 13.24 -14.23
N GLU A 158 13.17 12.37 -15.22
CA GLU A 158 12.66 11.00 -15.17
C GLU A 158 13.77 10.00 -15.50
N ARG A 159 14.17 9.18 -14.52
CA ARG A 159 15.25 8.18 -14.65
C ARG A 159 14.76 6.78 -14.27
N GLY A 160 15.23 5.76 -14.96
CA GLY A 160 15.02 4.37 -14.53
C GLY A 160 16.08 3.96 -13.51
N PHE A 161 15.76 3.02 -12.62
CA PHE A 161 16.79 2.45 -11.74
C PHE A 161 17.77 1.61 -12.58
N GLY A 162 19.04 2.00 -12.58
CA GLY A 162 20.16 1.24 -13.16
C GLY A 162 20.76 0.22 -12.18
N ASP A 163 21.84 -0.45 -12.60
CA ASP A 163 22.55 -1.44 -11.76
C ASP A 163 23.21 -0.81 -10.53
N THR A 164 23.54 0.48 -10.58
CA THR A 164 24.08 1.26 -9.45
C THR A 164 23.03 1.59 -8.39
N GLU A 165 21.74 1.41 -8.68
CA GLU A 165 20.65 1.76 -7.78
C GLU A 165 19.88 0.55 -7.24
N LEU A 166 20.51 -0.63 -7.24
CA LEU A 166 19.94 -1.88 -6.74
C LEU A 166 19.45 -1.77 -5.30
N SER A 167 20.13 -1.01 -4.44
CA SER A 167 19.74 -0.79 -3.03
C SER A 167 18.40 -0.05 -2.93
N ARG A 168 18.18 0.98 -3.74
CA ARG A 168 16.92 1.73 -3.81
C ARG A 168 15.80 0.87 -4.36
N ALA A 169 16.07 0.14 -5.44
CA ALA A 169 15.09 -0.76 -6.04
C ALA A 169 14.67 -1.87 -5.06
N ALA A 170 15.62 -2.44 -4.30
CA ALA A 170 15.34 -3.44 -3.28
C ALA A 170 14.54 -2.85 -2.10
N ASN A 171 14.94 -1.68 -1.58
CA ASN A 171 14.21 -1.01 -0.51
C ASN A 171 12.77 -0.68 -0.95
N LEU A 172 12.58 -0.09 -2.13
CA LEU A 172 11.25 0.21 -2.67
C LEU A 172 10.40 -1.05 -2.79
N ARG A 173 10.93 -2.14 -3.38
CA ARG A 173 10.22 -3.41 -3.54
C ARG A 173 9.75 -4.00 -2.21
N ALA A 174 10.58 -3.90 -1.16
CA ALA A 174 10.22 -4.36 0.18
C ALA A 174 9.16 -3.49 0.86
N SER A 175 9.03 -2.22 0.44
CA SER A 175 8.10 -1.25 1.02
C SER A 175 6.75 -1.17 0.31
N LEU A 176 6.57 -1.82 -0.84
CA LEU A 176 5.33 -1.72 -1.63
C LEU A 176 4.09 -2.16 -0.83
N PRO A 177 2.96 -1.43 -0.93
CA PRO A 177 1.69 -1.88 -0.37
C PRO A 177 1.15 -3.06 -1.17
N LEU A 178 0.24 -3.82 -0.57
CA LEU A 178 -0.49 -4.89 -1.24
C LEU A 178 0.46 -5.84 -1.99
N PRO A 179 1.44 -6.49 -1.32
CA PRO A 179 2.52 -7.23 -1.97
C PRO A 179 2.04 -8.33 -2.93
N GLU A 180 0.85 -8.89 -2.74
CA GLU A 180 0.23 -9.84 -3.67
C GLU A 180 -0.05 -9.24 -5.05
N TYR A 181 -0.32 -7.93 -5.15
CA TYR A 181 -0.56 -7.20 -6.41
C TYR A 181 0.67 -6.41 -6.88
N CYS A 182 1.34 -5.70 -5.97
CA CYS A 182 2.42 -4.79 -6.34
C CYS A 182 3.81 -5.45 -6.31
N GLY A 183 3.95 -6.53 -5.53
CA GLY A 183 5.24 -7.19 -5.32
C GLY A 183 5.73 -7.94 -6.56
N ALA A 184 7.05 -8.05 -6.69
CA ALA A 184 7.69 -8.78 -7.78
C ALA A 184 7.49 -10.30 -7.71
N SER A 185 7.08 -10.82 -6.55
CA SER A 185 6.67 -12.21 -6.31
C SER A 185 5.17 -12.32 -5.96
N GLY A 186 4.39 -11.26 -6.21
CA GLY A 186 2.98 -11.22 -5.89
C GLY A 186 2.17 -12.20 -6.74
N ARG A 187 1.41 -13.09 -6.09
CA ARG A 187 0.59 -14.12 -6.77
C ARG A 187 -0.51 -13.55 -7.67
N LEU A 188 -0.89 -12.29 -7.47
CA LEU A 188 -1.90 -11.56 -8.25
C LEU A 188 -1.26 -10.55 -9.21
N ASN A 189 0.08 -10.45 -9.21
CA ASN A 189 0.83 -9.62 -10.15
C ASN A 189 1.13 -10.40 -11.43
N LEU A 190 0.21 -10.33 -12.41
CA LEU A 190 0.34 -11.05 -13.67
C LEU A 190 1.55 -10.62 -14.51
N ALA A 191 2.09 -9.42 -14.29
CA ALA A 191 3.27 -8.95 -15.01
C ALA A 191 4.52 -9.78 -14.71
N THR A 192 4.56 -10.49 -13.57
CA THR A 192 5.68 -11.38 -13.19
C THR A 192 5.77 -12.62 -14.09
N TYR A 193 4.67 -13.01 -14.73
CA TYR A 193 4.61 -14.15 -15.66
C TYR A 193 4.93 -13.75 -17.11
N LEU A 194 5.04 -12.45 -17.40
CA LEU A 194 5.39 -11.96 -18.73
C LEU A 194 6.87 -12.29 -19.01
N ARG A 195 7.09 -13.22 -19.94
CA ARG A 195 8.44 -13.68 -20.31
C ARG A 195 9.22 -12.61 -21.09
N GLY A 196 10.54 -12.68 -20.96
CA GLY A 196 11.50 -11.92 -21.77
C GLY A 196 11.76 -10.48 -21.29
N GLN A 197 12.57 -9.77 -22.09
CA GLN A 197 13.04 -8.41 -21.78
C GLN A 197 11.91 -7.37 -21.64
N ARG A 198 10.74 -7.61 -22.26
CA ARG A 198 9.59 -6.69 -22.19
C ARG A 198 8.95 -6.68 -20.80
N GLY A 199 8.66 -7.85 -20.23
CA GLY A 199 8.11 -7.97 -18.87
C GLY A 199 9.05 -7.39 -17.81
N GLN A 200 10.35 -7.67 -17.96
CA GLN A 200 11.38 -7.11 -17.06
C GLN A 200 11.46 -5.59 -17.11
N ARG A 201 11.29 -4.96 -18.28
CA ARG A 201 11.28 -3.49 -18.40
C ARG A 201 10.05 -2.85 -17.77
N TRP A 202 8.89 -3.49 -17.86
CA TRP A 202 7.64 -2.95 -17.29
C TRP A 202 7.63 -2.95 -15.76
N LEU A 203 8.32 -3.92 -15.16
CA LEU A 203 8.44 -4.06 -13.71
C LEU A 203 9.63 -3.31 -13.12
N ARG A 204 10.42 -2.60 -13.93
CA ARG A 204 11.50 -1.75 -13.43
C ARG A 204 10.89 -0.46 -12.89
N PRO A 205 11.10 -0.15 -11.60
CA PRO A 205 10.66 1.13 -11.08
C PRO A 205 11.35 2.27 -11.83
N ARG A 206 10.75 3.46 -11.76
CA ARG A 206 11.32 4.70 -12.31
C ARG A 206 11.19 5.79 -11.26
N VAL A 207 12.16 6.70 -11.23
CA VAL A 207 12.14 7.88 -10.38
C VAL A 207 11.73 9.06 -11.25
N CYS A 208 10.74 9.82 -10.77
CA CYS A 208 10.33 11.08 -11.34
C CYS A 208 10.52 12.15 -10.26
N VAL A 209 11.31 13.18 -10.56
CA VAL A 209 11.54 14.32 -9.67
C VAL A 209 11.16 15.58 -10.42
N ALA A 210 10.39 16.45 -9.78
CA ALA A 210 9.99 17.73 -10.36
C ALA A 210 10.09 18.83 -9.31
N TYR A 211 10.53 20.02 -9.73
CA TYR A 211 10.59 21.18 -8.85
C TYR A 211 9.17 21.58 -8.43
N GLY A 212 9.00 22.00 -7.19
CA GLY A 212 7.71 22.45 -6.68
C GLY A 212 7.34 23.82 -7.25
N GLU A 213 6.10 24.00 -7.68
CA GLU A 213 5.56 25.35 -7.90
C GLU A 213 5.02 25.90 -6.59
N SER A 214 5.55 27.04 -6.15
CA SER A 214 4.95 27.84 -5.09
C SER A 214 3.75 28.62 -5.64
N GLY A 215 2.67 27.90 -5.94
CA GLY A 215 1.41 28.54 -6.30
C GLY A 215 0.75 29.17 -5.06
N THR A 216 0.56 30.48 -5.06
CA THR A 216 -0.50 31.13 -4.29
C THR A 216 -1.85 30.76 -4.91
N GLY A 217 -2.30 29.53 -4.69
CA GLY A 217 -3.66 29.11 -4.99
C GLY A 217 -4.47 29.16 -3.70
N ALA A 218 -5.28 30.20 -3.53
CA ALA A 218 -6.37 30.18 -2.57
C ALA A 218 -7.29 29.01 -2.91
N LEU A 219 -7.43 28.06 -1.98
CA LEU A 219 -8.57 27.16 -1.88
C LEU A 219 -9.51 27.70 -0.81
#